data_AF-A0A921KIR4-F1
#
_entry.id   AF-A0A921KIR4-F1
#
_cell.length_a   1.000
_cell.length_b   1.000
_cell.length_c   1.000
_cell.angle_alpha   90.00
_cell.angle_beta   90.00
_cell.angle_gamma   90.00
#
_symmetry.space_group_name_H-M   'P 1'
#
loop_
_entity.id
_entity.type
_entity.pdbx_description
1 polymer ?
#
loop_
_entity_poly.entity_id
_entity_poly.type
_entity_poly.pdbx_seq_one_letter_code
_entity_poly.pdbx_strand_id
1 'polypeptide(L)'
;STEFVAKMDQSKQRSISNIEVSENEFKITTYLYDANNDDWAVLDTFAINKTEVQEADKTALKIAVDLANAITDEDLADVVPAVADEFKAARDEANTVYNNASATQVEVNNAFDRLANAMHMLDFKQGDKTALKAFIDKVSGLDSTQYTEATWTVFNDALTAANNVYNNANAMQEEVNEAYSNLVKGFLNLRLIPNKDLLEDLINQAEGLNSANYTEASYKVLNEALVNAKAVFENPNATQKEVDNAKATLEKAINSLENTTTSVENTVNTPVNKGDSTSVKTGDNSSLIGYATLLFTALGSAFAGIKTRKNKQEN
;
A
#
# COMPACT_ATOMS: atom_id res chain seq x y z
N SER A 1 -32.66 -14.67 -80.71
CA SER A 1 -32.57 -15.24 -79.35
C SER A 1 -33.36 -16.53 -79.35
N THR A 2 -32.82 -17.60 -78.78
CA THR A 2 -33.55 -18.85 -78.54
C THR A 2 -34.54 -18.59 -77.41
N GLU A 3 -35.83 -18.49 -77.74
CA GLU A 3 -36.88 -18.41 -76.73
C GLU A 3 -37.08 -19.79 -76.10
N PHE A 4 -36.89 -19.87 -74.78
CA PHE A 4 -37.29 -21.03 -74.00
C PHE A 4 -38.81 -20.93 -73.79
N VAL A 5 -39.57 -21.79 -74.47
CA VAL A 5 -41.02 -21.92 -74.25
C VAL A 5 -41.25 -23.13 -73.33
N ALA A 6 -41.70 -22.87 -72.10
CA ALA A 6 -42.22 -23.93 -71.24
C ALA A 6 -43.62 -24.35 -71.76
N LYS A 7 -43.77 -25.59 -72.22
CA LYS A 7 -45.08 -26.19 -72.50
C LYS A 7 -45.46 -27.12 -71.35
N MET A 8 -46.56 -26.80 -70.67
CA MET A 8 -47.18 -27.61 -69.63
C MET A 8 -48.04 -28.70 -70.29
N ASP A 9 -47.74 -29.97 -70.02
CA ASP A 9 -48.55 -31.12 -70.45
C ASP A 9 -49.85 -31.15 -69.64
N GLN A 10 -50.96 -30.75 -70.24
CA GLN A 10 -52.29 -30.68 -69.60
C GLN A 10 -52.96 -32.06 -69.43
N SER A 11 -52.31 -33.16 -69.86
CA SER A 11 -52.86 -34.51 -69.74
C SER A 11 -52.68 -35.15 -68.35
N LYS A 12 -51.94 -34.51 -67.45
CA LYS A 12 -51.72 -35.00 -66.07
C LYS A 12 -51.91 -33.87 -65.06
N GLN A 13 -53.12 -33.83 -64.49
CA GLN A 13 -53.61 -32.92 -63.43
C GLN A 13 -53.36 -31.42 -63.65
N ARG A 14 -54.45 -30.67 -63.88
CA ARG A 14 -54.40 -29.21 -63.95
C ARG A 14 -54.06 -28.66 -62.57
N SER A 15 -53.02 -27.82 -62.49
CA SER A 15 -52.72 -27.02 -61.31
C SER A 15 -52.83 -25.54 -61.64
N ILE A 16 -53.33 -24.76 -60.69
CA ILE A 16 -53.24 -23.30 -60.69
C ILE A 16 -52.58 -22.85 -59.39
N SER A 17 -51.85 -21.75 -59.43
CA SER A 17 -51.32 -21.09 -58.24
C SER A 17 -52.01 -19.75 -58.07
N ASN A 18 -52.58 -19.51 -56.89
CA ASN A 18 -53.04 -18.19 -56.48
C ASN A 18 -51.93 -17.53 -55.66
N ILE A 19 -51.60 -16.29 -55.99
CA ILE A 19 -50.63 -15.48 -55.26
C ILE A 19 -51.38 -14.34 -54.59
N GLU A 20 -51.36 -14.33 -53.26
CA GLU A 20 -51.95 -13.28 -52.44
C GLU A 20 -50.82 -12.51 -51.76
N VAL A 21 -50.80 -11.19 -51.98
CA VAL A 21 -49.84 -10.29 -51.35
C VAL A 21 -50.62 -9.27 -50.54
N SER A 22 -50.39 -9.26 -49.24
CA SER A 22 -50.91 -8.26 -48.31
C SER A 22 -49.76 -7.53 -47.60
N GLU A 23 -50.08 -6.54 -46.79
CA GLU A 23 -49.09 -5.78 -46.03
C GLU A 23 -48.25 -6.67 -45.09
N ASN A 24 -48.85 -7.74 -44.56
CA ASN A 24 -48.26 -8.57 -43.52
C ASN A 24 -48.07 -10.05 -43.92
N GLU A 25 -48.51 -10.46 -45.11
CA GLU A 25 -48.44 -11.85 -45.54
C GLU A 25 -48.23 -11.92 -47.06
N PHE A 26 -47.25 -12.73 -47.47
CA PHE A 26 -47.11 -13.23 -48.83
C PHE A 26 -47.51 -14.72 -48.83
N LYS A 27 -48.57 -15.07 -49.55
CA LYS A 27 -49.13 -16.42 -49.57
C LYS A 27 -49.25 -16.94 -50.99
N ILE A 28 -48.76 -18.16 -51.22
CA ILE A 28 -48.94 -18.92 -52.45
C ILE A 28 -49.77 -20.15 -52.11
N THR A 29 -50.96 -20.24 -52.70
CA THR A 29 -51.82 -21.42 -52.60
C THR A 29 -51.79 -22.15 -53.94
N THR A 30 -51.39 -23.41 -53.92
CA THR A 30 -51.43 -24.29 -55.09
C THR A 30 -52.69 -25.14 -55.03
N TYR A 31 -53.39 -25.25 -56.15
CA TYR A 31 -54.60 -26.04 -56.28
C TYR A 31 -54.39 -27.15 -57.29
N LEU A 32 -55.03 -28.28 -57.03
CA LEU A 32 -55.10 -29.43 -57.93
C LEU A 32 -56.57 -29.65 -58.29
N TYR A 33 -56.86 -29.74 -59.58
CA TYR A 33 -58.22 -30.02 -60.04
C TYR A 33 -58.61 -31.48 -59.74
N ASP A 34 -59.70 -31.66 -58.98
CA ASP A 34 -60.33 -32.94 -58.67
C ASP A 34 -61.49 -33.20 -59.64
N ALA A 35 -61.22 -34.05 -60.64
CA ALA A 35 -62.19 -34.42 -61.66
C ALA A 35 -63.40 -35.21 -61.13
N ASN A 36 -63.36 -35.75 -59.90
CA ASN A 36 -64.47 -36.51 -59.33
C ASN A 36 -65.57 -35.61 -58.77
N ASN A 37 -65.19 -34.42 -58.32
CA ASN A 37 -66.10 -33.44 -57.71
C ASN A 37 -66.28 -32.17 -58.57
N ASP A 38 -65.65 -32.12 -59.74
CA ASP A 38 -65.60 -30.95 -60.63
C ASP A 38 -65.16 -29.67 -59.90
N ASP A 39 -64.17 -29.80 -59.02
CA ASP A 39 -63.73 -28.72 -58.12
C ASP A 39 -62.21 -28.68 -57.97
N TRP A 40 -61.69 -27.57 -57.46
CA TRP A 40 -60.26 -27.37 -57.20
C TRP A 40 -59.95 -27.60 -55.72
N ALA A 41 -59.19 -28.65 -55.43
CA ALA A 41 -58.71 -28.92 -54.07
C ALA A 41 -57.39 -28.17 -53.82
N VAL A 42 -57.23 -27.57 -52.64
CA VAL A 42 -55.93 -27.00 -52.21
C VAL A 42 -54.94 -28.16 -52.05
N LEU A 43 -53.81 -28.07 -52.76
CA LEU A 43 -52.72 -29.03 -52.66
C LEU A 43 -51.73 -28.63 -51.56
N ASP A 44 -51.31 -27.37 -51.58
CA ASP A 44 -50.34 -26.84 -50.61
C ASP A 44 -50.49 -25.32 -50.49
N THR A 45 -50.10 -24.79 -49.33
CA THR A 45 -50.10 -23.35 -49.04
C THR A 45 -48.77 -22.97 -48.42
N PHE A 46 -48.00 -22.15 -49.12
CA PHE A 46 -46.76 -21.55 -48.61
C PHE A 46 -47.04 -20.10 -48.22
N ALA A 47 -46.82 -19.77 -46.94
CA ALA A 47 -47.01 -18.42 -46.42
C ALA A 47 -45.71 -17.89 -45.77
N ILE A 48 -45.33 -16.66 -46.12
CA ILE A 48 -44.31 -15.87 -45.44
C ILE A 48 -45.04 -14.72 -44.76
N ASN A 49 -45.02 -14.71 -43.42
CA ASN A 49 -45.56 -13.60 -42.64
C ASN A 49 -44.47 -12.56 -42.39
N LYS A 50 -44.84 -11.28 -42.44
CA LYS A 50 -44.03 -10.17 -41.96
C LYS A 50 -43.94 -10.28 -40.45
N THR A 51 -42.75 -10.50 -39.93
CA THR A 51 -42.49 -10.42 -38.49
C THR A 51 -42.32 -8.95 -38.12
N GLU A 52 -43.26 -8.39 -37.36
CA GLU A 52 -43.03 -7.10 -36.71
C GLU A 52 -42.02 -7.31 -35.58
N VAL A 53 -40.81 -6.78 -35.75
CA VAL A 53 -39.83 -6.72 -34.67
C VAL A 53 -40.25 -5.55 -33.79
N GLN A 54 -40.71 -5.83 -32.57
CA GLN A 54 -40.91 -4.79 -31.57
C GLN A 54 -39.55 -4.13 -31.29
N GLU A 55 -39.44 -2.83 -31.57
CA GLU A 55 -38.23 -2.08 -31.25
C GLU A 55 -37.97 -2.09 -29.73
N ALA A 56 -36.70 -2.20 -29.34
CA ALA A 56 -36.32 -2.14 -27.94
C ALA A 56 -36.58 -0.74 -27.36
N ASP A 57 -37.03 -0.68 -26.10
CA ASP A 57 -37.17 0.58 -25.37
C ASP A 57 -35.79 1.07 -24.93
N LYS A 58 -35.38 2.20 -25.52
CA LYS A 58 -34.07 2.84 -25.30
C LYS A 58 -34.16 4.09 -24.42
N THR A 59 -35.30 4.35 -23.78
CA THR A 59 -35.51 5.61 -23.03
C THR A 59 -34.47 5.80 -21.92
N ALA A 60 -34.23 4.77 -21.10
CA ALA A 60 -33.24 4.83 -20.04
C ALA A 60 -31.80 4.92 -20.57
N LEU A 61 -31.47 4.13 -21.60
CA LEU A 61 -30.16 4.17 -22.26
C LEU A 61 -29.88 5.55 -22.85
N LYS A 62 -30.88 6.19 -23.47
CA LYS A 62 -30.76 7.54 -24.00
C LYS A 62 -30.34 8.53 -22.92
N ILE A 63 -31.02 8.52 -21.77
CA ILE A 63 -30.72 9.44 -20.66
C ILE A 63 -29.29 9.22 -20.16
N ALA A 64 -28.88 7.96 -19.99
CA ALA A 64 -27.53 7.64 -19.56
C ALA A 64 -26.47 8.10 -20.58
N VAL A 65 -26.71 7.87 -21.87
CA VAL A 65 -25.83 8.32 -22.97
C VAL A 65 -25.73 9.84 -23.03
N ASP A 66 -26.85 10.56 -22.91
CA ASP A 66 -26.87 12.02 -22.92
C ASP A 66 -26.01 12.58 -21.75
N LEU A 67 -26.16 12.01 -20.55
CA LEU A 67 -25.34 12.39 -19.38
C LEU A 67 -23.87 12.04 -19.58
N ALA A 68 -23.56 10.85 -20.08
CA ALA A 68 -22.19 10.40 -20.30
C ALA A 68 -21.46 11.18 -21.41
N ASN A 69 -22.18 11.61 -22.45
CA ASN A 69 -21.63 12.43 -23.53
C ASN A 69 -21.37 13.88 -23.10
N ALA A 70 -21.99 14.34 -22.01
CA ALA A 70 -21.71 15.64 -21.42
C ALA A 70 -20.39 15.68 -20.62
N ILE A 71 -19.85 14.51 -20.24
CA ILE A 71 -18.60 14.38 -19.47
C ILE A 71 -17.41 14.48 -20.44
N THR A 72 -16.57 15.48 -20.23
CA THR A 72 -15.40 15.79 -21.07
C THR A 72 -14.15 15.07 -20.58
N ASP A 73 -13.09 15.06 -21.40
CA ASP A 73 -11.78 14.55 -20.96
C ASP A 73 -11.18 15.35 -19.79
N GLU A 74 -11.55 16.64 -19.66
CA GLU A 74 -11.11 17.49 -18.55
C GLU A 74 -11.78 17.06 -17.24
N ASP A 75 -13.07 16.71 -17.26
CA ASP A 75 -13.79 16.18 -16.09
C ASP A 75 -13.23 14.84 -15.59
N LEU A 76 -12.52 14.11 -16.47
CA LEU A 76 -11.89 12.83 -16.19
C LEU A 76 -10.43 12.96 -15.73
N ALA A 77 -9.84 14.16 -15.74
CA ALA A 77 -8.42 14.35 -15.48
C ALA A 77 -7.97 13.81 -14.10
N ASP A 78 -8.81 13.99 -13.08
CA ASP A 78 -8.54 13.55 -11.71
C ASP A 78 -9.08 12.14 -11.41
N VAL A 79 -9.78 11.51 -12.35
CA VAL A 79 -10.31 10.16 -12.17
C VAL A 79 -9.17 9.14 -12.25
N VAL A 80 -9.29 8.04 -11.52
CA VAL A 80 -8.38 6.90 -11.67
C VAL A 80 -8.32 6.47 -13.15
N PRO A 81 -7.13 6.35 -13.77
CA PRO A 81 -7.02 6.08 -15.21
C PRO A 81 -7.82 4.85 -15.68
N ALA A 82 -7.73 3.73 -14.96
CA ALA A 82 -8.49 2.53 -15.31
C ALA A 82 -10.02 2.75 -15.31
N VAL A 83 -10.51 3.64 -14.45
CA VAL A 83 -11.93 4.00 -14.37
C VAL A 83 -12.32 4.90 -15.54
N ALA A 84 -11.48 5.91 -15.85
CA ALA A 84 -11.72 6.79 -16.98
C ALA A 84 -11.76 6.01 -18.32
N ASP A 85 -10.86 5.04 -18.47
CA ASP A 85 -10.82 4.16 -19.65
C ASP A 85 -12.07 3.29 -19.77
N GLU A 86 -12.51 2.67 -18.66
CA GLU A 86 -13.75 1.88 -18.65
C GLU A 86 -14.99 2.74 -18.94
N PHE A 87 -15.07 3.95 -18.37
CA PHE A 87 -16.15 4.87 -18.66
C PHE A 87 -16.21 5.26 -20.15
N LYS A 88 -15.07 5.56 -20.77
CA LYS A 88 -15.00 5.86 -22.21
C LYS A 88 -15.47 4.66 -23.05
N ALA A 89 -14.98 3.46 -22.73
CA ALA A 89 -15.37 2.24 -23.43
C ALA A 89 -16.87 1.92 -23.28
N ALA A 90 -17.42 2.05 -22.07
CA ALA A 90 -18.85 1.84 -21.80
C ALA A 90 -19.72 2.89 -22.51
N ARG A 91 -19.28 4.15 -22.56
CA ARG A 91 -19.96 5.22 -23.29
C ARG A 91 -19.98 4.95 -24.80
N ASP A 92 -18.88 4.48 -25.37
CA ASP A 92 -18.79 4.19 -26.80
C ASP A 92 -19.68 2.98 -27.20
N GLU A 93 -19.71 1.93 -26.36
CA GLU A 93 -20.63 0.81 -26.54
C GLU A 93 -22.09 1.25 -26.42
N ALA A 94 -22.43 2.04 -25.39
CA ALA A 94 -23.77 2.54 -25.19
C ALA A 94 -24.26 3.41 -26.36
N ASN A 95 -23.40 4.28 -26.91
CA ASN A 95 -23.70 5.03 -28.13
C ASN A 95 -23.93 4.10 -29.34
N THR A 96 -23.15 3.02 -29.47
CA THR A 96 -23.30 2.04 -30.55
C THR A 96 -24.64 1.31 -30.46
N VAL A 97 -24.99 0.80 -29.28
CA VAL A 97 -26.26 0.09 -29.04
C VAL A 97 -27.45 1.04 -29.18
N TYR A 98 -27.33 2.28 -28.69
CA TYR A 98 -28.37 3.29 -28.84
C TYR A 98 -28.68 3.57 -30.32
N ASN A 99 -27.66 3.71 -31.18
CA ASN A 99 -27.82 3.99 -32.60
C ASN A 99 -28.19 2.76 -33.46
N ASN A 100 -28.08 1.54 -32.93
CA ASN A 100 -28.44 0.32 -33.65
C ASN A 100 -29.96 0.08 -33.64
N ALA A 101 -30.65 0.31 -34.77
CA ALA A 101 -32.10 0.12 -34.89
C ALA A 101 -32.56 -1.33 -34.62
N SER A 102 -31.69 -2.31 -34.81
CA SER A 102 -31.99 -3.74 -34.58
C SER A 102 -31.51 -4.26 -33.23
N ALA A 103 -31.06 -3.39 -32.32
CA ALA A 103 -30.65 -3.78 -30.98
C ALA A 103 -31.81 -4.44 -30.23
N THR A 104 -31.52 -5.57 -29.60
CA THR A 104 -32.43 -6.30 -28.72
C THR A 104 -32.55 -5.60 -27.36
N GLN A 105 -33.64 -5.83 -26.63
CA GLN A 105 -33.79 -5.27 -25.28
C GLN A 105 -32.68 -5.71 -24.32
N VAL A 106 -32.16 -6.93 -24.51
CA VAL A 106 -31.04 -7.44 -23.69
C VAL A 106 -29.77 -6.64 -23.95
N GLU A 107 -29.44 -6.34 -25.21
CA GLU A 107 -28.29 -5.50 -25.54
C GLU A 107 -28.46 -4.08 -24.98
N VAL A 108 -29.67 -3.51 -25.06
CA VAL A 108 -29.97 -2.19 -24.50
C VAL A 108 -29.80 -2.17 -22.99
N ASN A 109 -30.33 -3.17 -22.27
CA ASN A 109 -30.20 -3.26 -20.82
C ASN A 109 -28.75 -3.45 -20.40
N ASN A 110 -28.01 -4.34 -21.07
CA ASN A 110 -26.59 -4.58 -20.76
C ASN A 110 -25.74 -3.32 -20.96
N ALA A 111 -25.96 -2.58 -22.06
CA ALA A 111 -25.26 -1.33 -22.32
C ALA A 111 -25.59 -0.26 -21.27
N PHE A 112 -26.86 -0.17 -20.86
CA PHE A 112 -27.27 0.73 -19.79
C PHE A 112 -26.59 0.37 -18.45
N ASP A 113 -26.64 -0.89 -18.05
CA ASP A 113 -26.05 -1.36 -16.79
C ASP A 113 -24.54 -1.12 -16.75
N ARG A 114 -23.83 -1.42 -17.85
CA ARG A 114 -22.38 -1.17 -17.96
C ARG A 114 -22.07 0.32 -17.82
N LEU A 115 -22.77 1.18 -18.57
CA LEU A 115 -22.56 2.61 -18.52
C LEU A 115 -22.88 3.19 -17.13
N ALA A 116 -23.97 2.77 -16.51
CA ALA A 116 -24.36 3.22 -15.18
C ALA A 116 -23.31 2.85 -14.11
N ASN A 117 -22.77 1.64 -14.18
CA ASN A 117 -21.68 1.21 -13.28
C ASN A 117 -20.42 2.05 -13.50
N ALA A 118 -20.01 2.26 -14.76
CA ALA A 118 -18.83 3.06 -15.05
C ALA A 118 -19.00 4.53 -14.62
N MET A 119 -20.20 5.11 -14.79
CA MET A 119 -20.54 6.44 -14.28
C MET A 119 -20.45 6.52 -12.75
N HIS A 120 -20.93 5.50 -12.03
CA HIS A 120 -20.77 5.44 -10.57
C HIS A 120 -19.29 5.44 -10.17
N MET A 121 -18.44 4.74 -10.92
CA MET A 121 -17.03 4.65 -10.60
C MET A 121 -16.28 5.99 -10.76
N LEU A 122 -16.81 6.98 -11.48
CA LEU A 122 -16.13 8.27 -11.72
C LEU A 122 -15.80 9.07 -10.45
N ASP A 123 -16.40 8.72 -9.32
CA ASP A 123 -16.08 9.27 -8.00
C ASP A 123 -14.72 8.77 -7.45
N PHE A 124 -14.18 7.68 -7.99
CA PHE A 124 -12.84 7.20 -7.64
C PHE A 124 -11.77 8.07 -8.29
N LYS A 125 -11.26 9.03 -7.52
CA LYS A 125 -10.20 9.96 -7.95
C LYS A 125 -8.80 9.42 -7.63
N GLN A 126 -7.83 9.74 -8.48
CA GLN A 126 -6.42 9.45 -8.24
C GLN A 126 -5.88 10.29 -7.07
N GLY A 127 -4.90 9.76 -6.36
CA GLY A 127 -4.23 10.48 -5.27
C GLY A 127 -3.20 11.50 -5.79
N ASP A 128 -3.11 12.66 -5.13
CA ASP A 128 -2.03 13.62 -5.34
C ASP A 128 -0.71 13.09 -4.77
N LYS A 129 0.22 12.79 -5.67
CA LYS A 129 1.54 12.20 -5.38
C LYS A 129 2.65 13.22 -5.19
N THR A 130 2.36 14.52 -5.25
CA THR A 130 3.37 15.58 -5.24
C THR A 130 4.26 15.50 -3.99
N ALA A 131 3.64 15.40 -2.80
CA ALA A 131 4.38 15.31 -1.54
C ALA A 131 5.17 14.00 -1.41
N LEU A 132 4.58 12.88 -1.86
CA LEU A 132 5.25 11.57 -1.87
C LEU A 132 6.51 11.60 -2.74
N LYS A 133 6.40 12.12 -3.95
CA LYS A 133 7.53 12.24 -4.88
C LYS A 133 8.65 13.11 -4.32
N ALA A 134 8.29 14.29 -3.79
CA ALA A 134 9.27 15.19 -3.21
C ALA A 134 10.04 14.55 -2.05
N PHE A 135 9.36 13.74 -1.23
CA PHE A 135 10.04 13.05 -0.12
C PHE A 135 10.89 11.88 -0.59
N ILE A 136 10.41 11.06 -1.53
CA ILE A 136 11.21 10.01 -2.20
C ILE A 136 12.51 10.62 -2.76
N ASP A 137 12.42 11.71 -3.51
CA ASP A 137 13.58 12.36 -4.12
C ASP A 137 14.60 12.79 -3.05
N LYS A 138 14.12 13.38 -1.95
CA LYS A 138 14.96 13.86 -0.85
C LYS A 138 15.73 12.74 -0.15
N VAL A 139 15.13 11.55 -0.02
CA VAL A 139 15.71 10.45 0.78
C VAL A 139 16.36 9.35 -0.06
N SER A 140 16.15 9.35 -1.37
CA SER A 140 16.72 8.35 -2.31
C SER A 140 18.25 8.39 -2.41
N GLY A 141 18.88 9.51 -2.07
CA GLY A 141 20.33 9.70 -2.14
C GLY A 141 21.08 9.42 -0.84
N LEU A 142 20.42 8.87 0.19
CA LEU A 142 21.09 8.54 1.45
C LEU A 142 22.09 7.38 1.26
N ASP A 143 23.25 7.50 1.89
CA ASP A 143 24.28 6.45 1.90
C ASP A 143 23.98 5.43 3.00
N SER A 144 23.65 4.20 2.58
CA SER A 144 23.32 3.10 3.50
C SER A 144 24.43 2.78 4.49
N THR A 145 25.68 3.01 4.11
CA THR A 145 26.84 2.65 4.93
C THR A 145 27.01 3.53 6.17
N GLN A 146 26.29 4.66 6.23
CA GLN A 146 26.30 5.56 7.37
C GLN A 146 25.33 5.12 8.48
N TYR A 147 24.41 4.20 8.19
CA TYR A 147 23.29 3.84 9.07
C TYR A 147 23.39 2.40 9.58
N THR A 148 22.79 2.13 10.74
CA THR A 148 22.70 0.77 11.26
C THR A 148 21.81 -0.08 10.35
N GLU A 149 22.24 -1.31 10.06
CA GLU A 149 21.54 -2.22 9.14
C GLU A 149 20.06 -2.41 9.49
N ALA A 150 19.75 -2.56 10.79
CA ALA A 150 18.39 -2.76 11.27
C ALA A 150 17.46 -1.58 10.94
N THR A 151 17.92 -0.35 11.11
CA THR A 151 17.10 0.84 10.85
C THR A 151 17.07 1.19 9.37
N TRP A 152 18.18 0.96 8.66
CA TRP A 152 18.27 1.10 7.22
C TRP A 152 17.29 0.18 6.49
N THR A 153 17.21 -1.10 6.88
CA THR A 153 16.32 -2.08 6.26
C THR A 153 14.86 -1.61 6.31
N VAL A 154 14.38 -1.19 7.49
CA VAL A 154 13.01 -0.68 7.67
C VAL A 154 12.74 0.56 6.81
N PHE A 155 13.70 1.48 6.74
CA PHE A 155 13.59 2.67 5.88
C PHE A 155 13.56 2.30 4.39
N ASN A 156 14.45 1.41 3.95
CA ASN A 156 14.57 1.01 2.55
C ASN A 156 13.32 0.24 2.07
N ASP A 157 12.73 -0.60 2.90
CA ASP A 157 11.46 -1.27 2.61
C ASP A 157 10.32 -0.25 2.43
N ALA A 158 10.25 0.74 3.33
CA ALA A 158 9.28 1.82 3.21
C ALA A 158 9.50 2.68 1.95
N LEU A 159 10.76 2.95 1.57
CA LEU A 159 11.11 3.65 0.33
C LEU A 159 10.71 2.85 -0.90
N THR A 160 10.89 1.54 -0.88
CA THR A 160 10.46 0.64 -1.96
C THR A 160 8.94 0.65 -2.11
N ALA A 161 8.20 0.51 -1.01
CA ALA A 161 6.73 0.60 -1.02
C ALA A 161 6.24 1.97 -1.52
N ALA A 162 6.87 3.06 -1.10
CA ALA A 162 6.57 4.40 -1.55
C ALA A 162 6.78 4.58 -3.07
N ASN A 163 7.87 4.04 -3.62
CA ASN A 163 8.11 4.05 -5.07
C ASN A 163 7.05 3.25 -5.84
N ASN A 164 6.60 2.11 -5.30
CA ASN A 164 5.54 1.32 -5.94
C ASN A 164 4.21 2.11 -6.01
N VAL A 165 3.81 2.77 -4.92
CA VAL A 165 2.60 3.61 -4.90
C VAL A 165 2.75 4.83 -5.81
N TYR A 166 3.92 5.47 -5.82
CA TYR A 166 4.20 6.58 -6.73
C TYR A 166 4.01 6.18 -8.20
N ASN A 167 4.55 5.01 -8.60
CA ASN A 167 4.47 4.51 -9.96
C ASN A 167 3.12 3.87 -10.32
N ASN A 168 2.27 3.54 -9.35
CA ASN A 168 0.94 2.99 -9.60
C ASN A 168 -0.01 4.08 -10.09
N ALA A 169 -0.27 4.15 -11.40
CA ALA A 169 -1.17 5.14 -12.01
C ALA A 169 -2.58 5.18 -11.40
N ASN A 170 -3.04 4.07 -10.81
CA ASN A 170 -4.38 3.96 -10.21
C ASN A 170 -4.40 4.19 -8.68
N ALA A 171 -3.28 4.58 -8.07
CA ALA A 171 -3.21 4.79 -6.64
C ALA A 171 -4.19 5.87 -6.18
N MET A 172 -5.01 5.54 -5.18
CA MET A 172 -5.92 6.48 -4.55
C MET A 172 -5.23 7.27 -3.43
N GLN A 173 -5.86 8.35 -2.98
CA GLN A 173 -5.27 9.25 -1.98
C GLN A 173 -4.90 8.55 -0.67
N GLU A 174 -5.68 7.55 -0.23
CA GLU A 174 -5.40 6.80 0.99
C GLU A 174 -4.07 6.03 0.89
N GLU A 175 -3.84 5.33 -0.23
CA GLU A 175 -2.60 4.60 -0.48
C GLU A 175 -1.40 5.54 -0.54
N VAL A 176 -1.56 6.71 -1.18
CA VAL A 176 -0.51 7.74 -1.24
C VAL A 176 -0.18 8.27 0.16
N ASN A 177 -1.19 8.55 0.97
CA ASN A 177 -1.01 9.04 2.35
C ASN A 177 -0.32 8.00 3.24
N GLU A 178 -0.72 6.73 3.12
CA GLU A 178 -0.12 5.62 3.86
C GLU A 178 1.37 5.45 3.49
N ALA A 179 1.67 5.40 2.19
CA ALA A 179 3.04 5.31 1.68
C ALA A 179 3.92 6.47 2.19
N TYR A 180 3.40 7.70 2.13
CA TYR A 180 4.10 8.88 2.65
C TYR A 180 4.37 8.76 4.15
N SER A 181 3.35 8.41 4.94
CA SER A 181 3.46 8.26 6.39
C SER A 181 4.47 7.19 6.79
N ASN A 182 4.46 6.05 6.11
CA ASN A 182 5.39 4.95 6.38
C ASN A 182 6.82 5.31 6.00
N LEU A 183 7.03 5.98 4.86
CA LEU A 183 8.35 6.47 4.47
C LEU A 183 8.90 7.50 5.47
N VAL A 184 8.07 8.44 5.93
CA VAL A 184 8.46 9.43 6.96
C VAL A 184 8.85 8.74 8.27
N LYS A 185 8.06 7.76 8.72
CA LYS A 185 8.38 6.99 9.93
C LYS A 185 9.70 6.22 9.78
N GLY A 186 9.91 5.56 8.64
CA GLY A 186 11.16 4.86 8.33
C GLY A 186 12.35 5.80 8.40
N PHE A 187 12.25 6.97 7.75
CA PHE A 187 13.30 7.98 7.74
C PHE A 187 13.61 8.52 9.16
N LEU A 188 12.58 8.82 9.96
CA LEU A 188 12.76 9.31 11.33
C LEU A 188 13.39 8.26 12.27
N ASN A 189 13.27 6.98 11.94
CA ASN A 189 13.84 5.88 12.71
C ASN A 189 15.29 5.54 12.32
N LEU A 190 15.84 6.15 11.27
CA LEU A 190 17.23 5.95 10.88
C LEU A 190 18.19 6.30 12.02
N ARG A 191 19.16 5.42 12.24
CA ARG A 191 20.23 5.61 13.22
C ARG A 191 21.58 5.49 12.52
N LEU A 192 22.46 6.47 12.76
CA LEU A 192 23.84 6.39 12.30
C LEU A 192 24.58 5.27 13.02
N ILE A 193 25.57 4.68 12.36
CA ILE A 193 26.52 3.77 13.00
C ILE A 193 27.33 4.57 14.03
N PRO A 194 27.36 4.16 15.32
CA PRO A 194 28.17 4.84 16.32
C PRO A 194 29.67 4.62 16.06
N ASN A 195 30.51 5.63 16.30
CA ASN A 195 31.96 5.44 16.33
C ASN A 195 32.35 4.74 17.65
N LYS A 196 33.06 3.62 17.53
CA LYS A 196 33.50 2.78 18.67
C LYS A 196 35.02 2.69 18.83
N ASP A 197 35.80 3.39 18.02
CA ASP A 197 37.26 3.23 17.94
C ASP A 197 37.94 3.46 19.29
N LEU A 198 37.59 4.58 19.97
CA LEU A 198 38.15 4.90 21.28
C LEU A 198 37.70 3.95 22.40
N LEU A 199 36.51 3.35 22.26
CA LEU A 199 36.03 2.34 23.21
C LEU A 199 36.81 1.04 23.03
N GLU A 200 37.07 0.64 21.78
CA GLU A 200 37.89 -0.52 21.44
C GLU A 200 39.31 -0.40 22.00
N ASP A 201 39.95 0.76 21.80
CA ASP A 201 41.30 1.03 22.31
C ASP A 201 41.37 0.88 23.84
N LEU A 202 40.37 1.39 24.58
CA LEU A 202 40.31 1.27 26.03
C LEU A 202 40.02 -0.16 26.49
N ILE A 203 39.18 -0.91 25.76
CA ILE A 203 38.93 -2.33 26.04
C ILE A 203 40.24 -3.11 25.91
N ASN A 204 40.98 -2.92 24.81
CA ASN A 204 42.27 -3.56 24.57
C ASN A 204 43.30 -3.17 25.64
N GLN A 205 43.34 -1.90 26.04
CA GLN A 205 44.20 -1.44 27.13
C GLN A 205 43.86 -2.13 28.45
N ALA A 206 42.57 -2.19 28.82
CA ALA A 206 42.11 -2.80 30.06
C ALA A 206 42.40 -4.32 30.11
N GLU A 207 42.23 -5.02 28.99
CA GLU A 207 42.54 -6.46 28.87
C GLU A 207 44.04 -6.76 28.96
N GLY A 208 44.88 -5.81 28.54
CA GLY A 208 46.34 -5.93 28.64
C GLY A 208 46.90 -5.71 30.05
N LEU A 209 46.10 -5.27 31.01
CA LEU A 209 46.54 -5.04 32.38
C LEU A 209 46.73 -6.36 33.13
N ASN A 210 47.82 -6.46 33.90
CA ASN A 210 48.07 -7.62 34.76
C ASN A 210 47.45 -7.40 36.14
N SER A 211 46.48 -8.23 36.51
CA SER A 211 45.78 -8.17 37.79
C SER A 211 46.70 -8.25 39.02
N ALA A 212 47.85 -8.93 38.92
CA ALA A 212 48.79 -9.06 40.04
C ALA A 212 49.44 -7.73 40.47
N ASN A 213 49.42 -6.72 39.60
CA ASN A 213 49.99 -5.40 39.88
C ASN A 213 49.06 -4.50 40.69
N TYR A 214 47.78 -4.86 40.84
CA TYR A 214 46.73 -3.99 41.40
C TYR A 214 45.99 -4.62 42.58
N THR A 215 45.37 -3.78 43.40
CA THR A 215 44.53 -4.24 44.52
C THR A 215 43.29 -4.96 43.99
N GLU A 216 42.86 -6.02 44.69
CA GLU A 216 41.69 -6.81 44.30
C GLU A 216 40.43 -5.93 44.17
N ALA A 217 40.25 -4.97 45.07
CA ALA A 217 39.10 -4.06 45.06
C ALA A 217 39.08 -3.16 43.81
N SER A 218 40.20 -2.51 43.46
CA SER A 218 40.26 -1.63 42.28
C SER A 218 40.16 -2.42 40.98
N TYR A 219 40.77 -3.61 40.92
CA TYR A 219 40.70 -4.50 39.75
C TYR A 219 39.29 -5.08 39.54
N LYS A 220 38.53 -5.34 40.61
CA LYS A 220 37.12 -5.75 40.51
C LYS A 220 36.26 -4.68 39.83
N VAL A 221 36.46 -3.41 40.18
CA VAL A 221 35.75 -2.28 39.55
C VAL A 221 36.10 -2.17 38.06
N LEU A 222 37.37 -2.35 37.70
CA LEU A 222 37.80 -2.42 36.30
C LEU A 222 37.09 -3.53 35.52
N ASN A 223 37.03 -4.74 36.08
CA ASN A 223 36.37 -5.87 35.41
C ASN A 223 34.87 -5.62 35.15
N GLU A 224 34.17 -5.02 36.11
CA GLU A 224 32.75 -4.66 35.93
C GLU A 224 32.57 -3.62 34.82
N ALA A 225 33.43 -2.60 34.79
CA ALA A 225 33.43 -1.59 33.73
C ALA A 225 33.76 -2.19 32.36
N LEU A 226 34.73 -3.11 32.30
CA LEU A 226 35.14 -3.81 31.08
C LEU A 226 34.03 -4.69 30.51
N VAL A 227 33.29 -5.41 31.36
CA VAL A 227 32.12 -6.21 30.92
C VAL A 227 31.06 -5.32 30.29
N ASN A 228 30.74 -4.17 30.90
CA ASN A 228 29.78 -3.22 30.34
C ASN A 228 30.30 -2.63 29.00
N ALA A 229 31.56 -2.21 28.96
CA ALA A 229 32.18 -1.69 27.75
C ALA A 229 32.10 -2.66 26.57
N LYS A 230 32.41 -3.94 26.80
CA LYS A 230 32.28 -5.01 25.80
C LYS A 230 30.84 -5.20 25.34
N ALA A 231 29.88 -5.22 26.26
CA ALA A 231 28.47 -5.36 25.90
C ALA A 231 27.98 -4.21 25.00
N VAL A 232 28.40 -2.98 25.26
CA VAL A 232 28.10 -1.82 24.40
C VAL A 232 28.86 -1.88 23.08
N PHE A 233 30.11 -2.35 23.10
CA PHE A 233 30.94 -2.52 21.92
C PHE A 233 30.35 -3.55 20.94
N GLU A 234 29.82 -4.66 21.45
CA GLU A 234 29.21 -5.73 20.65
C GLU A 234 27.78 -5.40 20.19
N ASN A 235 27.08 -4.44 20.83
CA ASN A 235 25.72 -4.08 20.46
C ASN A 235 25.67 -3.27 19.14
N PRO A 236 25.13 -3.82 18.03
CA PRO A 236 25.07 -3.12 16.75
C PRO A 236 24.08 -1.94 16.74
N ASN A 237 23.18 -1.90 17.74
CA ASN A 237 22.17 -0.86 17.90
C ASN A 237 22.53 0.13 19.02
N ALA A 238 23.75 0.09 19.55
CA ALA A 238 24.21 1.07 20.53
C ALA A 238 24.10 2.49 19.95
N THR A 239 23.62 3.42 20.77
CA THR A 239 23.68 4.84 20.47
C THR A 239 25.07 5.38 20.76
N GLN A 240 25.46 6.47 20.08
CA GLN A 240 26.74 7.13 20.38
C GLN A 240 26.85 7.51 21.87
N LYS A 241 25.75 7.94 22.49
CA LYS A 241 25.70 8.26 23.91
C LYS A 241 26.02 7.06 24.82
N GLU A 242 25.54 5.86 24.47
CA GLU A 242 25.88 4.64 25.21
C GLU A 242 27.36 4.30 25.05
N VAL A 243 27.91 4.43 23.84
CA VAL A 243 29.34 4.24 23.57
C VAL A 243 30.19 5.23 24.37
N ASP A 244 29.85 6.51 24.36
CA ASP A 244 30.55 7.57 25.09
C ASP A 244 30.50 7.33 26.61
N ASN A 245 29.37 6.89 27.14
CA ASN A 245 29.22 6.56 28.55
C ASN A 245 30.04 5.32 28.95
N ALA A 246 30.04 4.28 28.12
CA ALA A 246 30.83 3.07 28.35
C ALA A 246 32.33 3.41 28.34
N LYS A 247 32.77 4.22 27.39
CA LYS A 247 34.13 4.76 27.30
C LYS A 247 34.50 5.48 28.59
N ALA A 248 33.69 6.45 29.02
CA ALA A 248 33.97 7.25 30.22
C ALA A 248 34.03 6.41 31.50
N THR A 249 33.15 5.41 31.64
CA THR A 249 33.14 4.48 32.78
C THR A 249 34.39 3.62 32.81
N LEU A 250 34.81 3.05 31.65
CA LEU A 250 36.01 2.23 31.56
C LEU A 250 37.28 3.06 31.81
N GLU A 251 37.38 4.25 31.20
CA GLU A 251 38.48 5.19 31.39
C GLU A 251 38.63 5.60 32.86
N LYS A 252 37.52 5.88 33.55
CA LYS A 252 37.53 6.18 34.99
C LYS A 252 38.03 4.99 35.82
N ALA A 253 37.60 3.77 35.49
CA ALA A 253 38.01 2.58 36.23
C ALA A 253 39.51 2.30 36.05
N ILE A 254 40.05 2.46 34.83
CA ILE A 254 41.49 2.36 34.56
C ILE A 254 42.27 3.41 35.36
N ASN A 255 41.81 4.67 35.37
CA ASN A 255 42.46 5.75 36.10
C ASN A 255 42.37 5.63 37.64
N SER A 256 41.49 4.76 38.15
CA SER A 256 41.28 4.55 39.59
C SER A 256 41.95 3.28 40.13
N LEU A 257 42.78 2.61 39.33
CA LEU A 257 43.54 1.43 39.76
C LEU A 257 44.58 1.78 40.83
N GLU A 258 44.70 0.92 41.83
CA GLU A 258 45.66 1.08 42.94
C GLU A 258 46.72 -0.04 42.89
N ASN A 259 48.01 0.31 42.95
CA ASN A 259 49.10 -0.68 42.86
C ASN A 259 49.33 -1.47 44.16
N THR A 260 49.76 -2.73 44.03
CA THR A 260 50.07 -3.61 45.19
C THR A 260 51.38 -3.27 45.92
N THR A 261 52.27 -2.46 45.33
CA THR A 261 53.63 -2.18 45.86
C THR A 261 53.79 -0.86 46.61
N THR A 262 52.74 -0.03 46.75
CA THR A 262 52.80 1.19 47.58
C THR A 262 52.59 0.87 49.06
N SER A 263 53.64 0.31 49.66
CA SER A 263 53.93 0.41 51.09
C SER A 263 55.43 0.55 51.27
N VAL A 264 55.97 1.76 51.06
CA VAL A 264 57.20 2.23 51.71
C VAL A 264 56.99 3.68 52.13
N GLU A 265 57.39 3.94 53.37
CA GLU A 265 57.12 5.09 54.24
C GLU A 265 57.32 6.49 53.65
N ASN A 266 56.50 7.42 54.14
CA ASN A 266 57.01 8.70 54.65
C ASN A 266 56.28 9.05 55.94
N THR A 267 56.76 8.48 57.05
CA THR A 267 56.51 8.96 58.41
C THR A 267 57.45 10.12 58.70
N VAL A 268 56.95 11.36 58.63
CA VAL A 268 57.57 12.49 59.33
C VAL A 268 56.55 13.10 60.28
N ASN A 269 56.72 12.76 61.55
CA ASN A 269 56.10 13.43 62.68
C ASN A 269 56.54 14.90 62.73
N THR A 270 55.58 15.81 62.85
CA THR A 270 55.77 17.10 63.52
C THR A 270 54.63 17.31 64.54
N PRO A 271 54.89 18.01 65.66
CA PRO A 271 54.06 17.91 66.86
C PRO A 271 52.78 18.75 66.77
N VAL A 272 51.75 18.25 67.45
CA VAL A 272 50.46 18.89 67.68
C VAL A 272 50.61 20.23 68.42
N ASN A 273 49.94 21.28 67.93
CA ASN A 273 49.48 22.38 68.78
C ASN A 273 47.96 22.57 68.64
N LYS A 274 47.33 22.86 69.77
CA LYS A 274 45.90 22.81 70.08
C LYS A 274 45.31 24.23 70.16
N GLY A 275 44.10 24.39 69.63
CA GLY A 275 43.23 25.58 69.71
C GLY A 275 43.06 26.23 68.33
N ASP A 276 41.87 26.42 67.77
CA ASP A 276 40.58 26.75 68.36
C ASP A 276 39.42 26.27 67.48
N SER A 277 38.26 26.11 68.11
CA SER A 277 37.03 25.54 67.58
C SER A 277 36.13 26.60 66.93
N THR A 278 35.52 26.28 65.79
CA THR A 278 34.12 26.63 65.53
C THR A 278 33.38 25.45 64.91
N SER A 279 32.44 24.94 65.69
CA SER A 279 31.32 24.02 65.38
C SER A 279 30.61 24.36 64.06
N VAL A 280 29.94 23.47 63.31
CA VAL A 280 28.98 22.37 63.58
C VAL A 280 28.77 21.62 62.24
N LYS A 281 28.26 20.37 62.08
CA LYS A 281 27.95 19.21 62.93
C LYS A 281 27.50 18.06 61.99
N THR A 282 28.21 16.92 62.09
CA THR A 282 27.89 15.49 61.84
C THR A 282 26.77 15.03 60.91
N GLY A 283 27.12 14.02 60.10
CA GLY A 283 26.20 13.00 59.59
C GLY A 283 26.95 11.88 58.86
N ASP A 284 27.80 11.14 59.60
CA ASP A 284 28.30 9.83 59.14
C ASP A 284 27.11 8.96 58.72
N ASN A 285 27.23 8.29 57.58
CA ASN A 285 26.63 6.98 57.36
C ASN A 285 27.46 6.25 56.29
N SER A 286 28.36 5.42 56.79
CA SER A 286 28.80 4.20 56.10
C SER A 286 27.58 3.38 55.65
N SER A 287 27.41 3.26 54.33
CA SER A 287 26.59 2.23 53.66
C SER A 287 27.21 2.10 52.25
N LEU A 288 28.02 1.09 51.94
CA LEU A 288 27.59 -0.27 51.59
C LEU A 288 26.22 -0.27 50.89
N ILE A 289 26.23 -0.76 49.65
CA ILE A 289 25.10 -1.07 48.76
C ILE A 289 24.69 0.08 47.81
N GLY A 290 25.08 -0.10 46.56
CA GLY A 290 24.62 0.70 45.43
C GLY A 290 25.06 0.10 44.09
N TYR A 291 25.03 -1.23 43.95
CA TYR A 291 25.00 -1.86 42.63
C TYR A 291 23.67 -1.44 42.00
N ALA A 292 23.70 -0.39 41.18
CA ALA A 292 22.60 -0.05 40.30
C ALA A 292 22.58 -1.09 39.18
N THR A 293 21.91 -2.22 39.44
CA THR A 293 21.37 -3.09 38.40
C THR A 293 20.37 -2.30 37.57
N LEU A 294 20.86 -1.64 36.52
CA LEU A 294 20.00 -1.19 35.42
C LEU A 294 19.83 -2.35 34.44
N LEU A 295 19.03 -3.33 34.86
CA LEU A 295 18.22 -4.11 33.95
C LEU A 295 17.14 -3.17 33.40
N PHE A 296 17.32 -2.65 32.19
CA PHE A 296 16.17 -2.15 31.43
C PHE A 296 15.45 -3.36 30.84
N THR A 297 14.48 -3.87 31.60
CA THR A 297 13.42 -4.72 31.09
C THR A 297 12.62 -3.93 30.06
N ALA A 298 12.50 -4.51 28.87
CA ALA A 298 11.55 -4.09 27.86
C ALA A 298 10.13 -4.16 28.43
N LEU A 299 9.49 -3.00 28.60
CA LEU A 299 8.04 -2.86 28.75
C LEU A 299 7.60 -1.68 27.89
N GLY A 300 7.12 -2.01 26.69
CA GLY A 300 6.52 -1.08 25.74
C GLY A 300 5.28 -1.70 25.13
N SER A 301 4.26 -2.00 25.94
CA SER A 301 2.92 -2.32 25.47
C SER A 301 1.93 -1.38 26.14
N ALA A 302 1.49 -0.35 25.40
CA ALA A 302 0.17 0.28 25.53
C ALA A 302 0.00 1.33 24.41
N PHE A 303 -0.53 0.92 23.26
CA PHE A 303 -1.29 1.82 22.41
C PHE A 303 -2.77 1.51 22.64
N ALA A 304 -3.44 2.34 23.43
CA ALA A 304 -4.89 2.29 23.61
C ALA A 304 -5.45 3.73 23.58
N GLY A 305 -6.14 4.04 22.48
CA GLY A 305 -7.42 4.75 22.53
C GLY A 305 -7.42 6.29 22.55
N ILE A 306 -7.52 6.91 21.37
CA ILE A 306 -8.30 8.13 21.12
C ILE A 306 -8.88 7.97 19.70
N LYS A 307 -10.15 8.19 19.36
CA LYS A 307 -11.44 8.41 20.04
C LYS A 307 -12.44 8.38 18.88
N THR A 308 -13.34 7.41 18.85
CA THR A 308 -14.47 7.38 17.92
C THR A 308 -15.38 8.58 18.20
N ARG A 309 -15.61 9.43 17.19
CA ARG A 309 -16.72 10.39 17.21
C ARG A 309 -17.99 9.66 16.78
N LYS A 310 -18.91 9.49 17.72
CA LYS A 310 -20.34 9.31 17.47
C LYS A 310 -20.87 10.58 16.79
N ASN A 311 -21.41 10.44 15.58
CA ASN A 311 -22.49 11.30 15.12
C ASN A 311 -23.78 10.47 15.18
N LYS A 312 -24.68 10.85 16.08
CA LYS A 312 -26.09 10.45 16.05
C LYS A 312 -26.89 11.74 15.87
N GLN A 313 -27.49 11.82 14.69
CA GLN A 313 -28.74 12.48 14.27
C GLN A 313 -29.29 13.64 15.10
N GLU A 314 -29.66 14.71 14.39
CA GLU A 314 -30.96 15.39 14.57
C GLU A 314 -31.36 16.13 13.27
N ASN A 315 -32.64 15.93 12.90
CA ASN A 315 -33.47 16.50 11.82
C ASN A 315 -33.24 16.07 10.37
#